data_AF-A0A413CYC9-F1
#
_entry.id   AF-A0A413CYC9-F1
#
_cell.length_a   1.000
_cell.length_b   1.000
_cell.length_c   1.000
_cell.angle_alpha   90.00
_cell.angle_beta   90.00
_cell.angle_gamma   90.00
#
_symmetry.space_group_name_H-M   'P 1'
#
loop_
_entity.id
_entity.type
_entity.pdbx_description
1 polymer ?
#
loop_
_entity_poly.entity_id
_entity_poly.type
_entity_poly.pdbx_seq_one_letter_code
_entity_poly.pdbx_strand_id
1 'polypeptide(L)'
;MKKKTIVPLIVFLVGICLLSVFTYNTNVQIQKDRRTIAKLNAVTYGQRIENDIENGIEITDTLKQLLINGNGQIINFSKVAENLMSYSIQSVQLAPNGVVTDIYPEEGNEAGKIDLLKDSKRGEISNYAKDHNITIIQGPIKLKQGGSGLVVRNPIYLEDKNGQEYFWGFTIAVLRVPEIFEDSTNALSKFKYNYRLSREASVLDKKYVEVDANCDKMIRPVTYDLTVGKEKWKLQIMPRAGWSNSKTLYLIFFGGLSLVLLLTGLTTLLFLLDERRVELKELANKDGLTKLYNRYGFDEMAEKMISKNPKEHCVAVLLDVDDFKLINDMYGHAYGDKALISLSENMQKFFPSSALLGRNGGDEFCILLPNCTAKEAKESLIEFTKTPKTFSYKGQTYSFCISLGYAEYPNDAIERSQLMRCADTALYEVKLHGKNGCIAYQEGFQSGVRKQLGFVLNDISENLPGAFMIYRADKEDDEIFYANKEFLDLAGYENLDALFKGTKKSFRNLICEDQQKAVETSIWNQIESGNMDDYIHYQLRRQDGTYIPVLDQGRIVESERFGRVFYVLFMDWQAMQSHYSEKFNVKDV
;
A
#
# COMPACT_ATOMS: atom_id res chain seq x y z
N MET A 1 11.97 -10.62 -7.40
CA MET A 1 12.72 -9.35 -7.60
C MET A 1 12.39 -8.58 -8.90
N LYS A 2 12.21 -9.21 -10.07
CA LYS A 2 11.98 -8.45 -11.33
C LYS A 2 10.62 -7.72 -11.38
N LYS A 3 9.51 -8.35 -10.96
CA LYS A 3 8.17 -7.74 -11.10
C LYS A 3 7.96 -6.48 -10.24
N LYS A 4 8.54 -6.40 -9.05
CA LYS A 4 8.35 -5.30 -8.09
C LYS A 4 8.94 -3.96 -8.51
N THR A 5 9.97 -3.98 -9.36
CA THR A 5 10.54 -2.77 -9.95
C THR A 5 10.00 -2.52 -11.34
N ILE A 6 9.76 -3.58 -12.12
CA ILE A 6 9.27 -3.46 -13.50
C ILE A 6 7.86 -2.88 -13.56
N VAL A 7 6.93 -3.33 -12.71
CA VAL A 7 5.53 -2.86 -12.80
C VAL A 7 5.40 -1.37 -12.44
N PRO A 8 5.93 -0.87 -11.31
CA PRO A 8 5.90 0.57 -11.04
C PRO A 8 6.63 1.39 -12.10
N LEU A 9 7.75 0.89 -12.63
CA LEU A 9 8.47 1.56 -13.71
C LEU A 9 7.64 1.67 -14.99
N ILE A 10 6.92 0.61 -15.37
CA ILE A 10 6.00 0.64 -16.51
C ILE A 10 4.89 1.67 -16.28
N VAL A 11 4.27 1.67 -15.09
CA VAL A 11 3.22 2.65 -14.73
C VAL A 11 3.74 4.08 -14.86
N PHE A 12 4.95 4.35 -14.37
CA PHE A 12 5.60 5.64 -14.48
C PHE A 12 5.84 6.05 -15.94
N LEU A 13 6.46 5.17 -16.75
CA LEU A 13 6.80 5.45 -18.14
C LEU A 13 5.56 5.66 -19.01
N VAL A 14 4.56 4.79 -18.88
CA VAL A 14 3.28 4.92 -19.59
C VAL A 14 2.55 6.18 -19.14
N GLY A 15 2.54 6.47 -17.83
CA GLY A 15 1.93 7.68 -17.28
C GLY A 15 2.52 8.96 -17.84
N ILE A 16 3.86 9.07 -17.89
CA ILE A 16 4.55 10.22 -18.48
C ILE A 16 4.27 10.34 -19.98
N CYS A 17 4.25 9.23 -20.71
CA CYS A 17 3.96 9.24 -22.14
C CYS A 17 2.54 9.76 -22.41
N LEU A 18 1.54 9.24 -21.68
CA LEU A 18 0.15 9.69 -21.80
C LEU A 18 -0.01 11.16 -21.42
N LEU A 19 0.63 11.61 -20.33
CA LEU A 19 0.62 13.01 -19.92
C LEU A 19 1.20 13.91 -21.02
N SER A 20 2.33 13.52 -21.61
CA SER A 20 2.99 14.29 -22.67
C SER A 20 2.11 14.43 -23.91
N VAL A 21 1.49 13.34 -24.35
CA VAL A 21 0.53 13.33 -25.48
C VAL A 21 -0.68 14.21 -25.16
N PHE A 22 -1.24 14.09 -23.96
CA PHE A 22 -2.39 14.88 -23.53
C PHE A 22 -2.08 16.39 -23.47
N THR A 23 -0.94 16.78 -22.91
CA THR A 23 -0.49 18.18 -22.85
C THR A 23 -0.24 18.73 -24.26
N TYR A 24 0.38 17.94 -25.15
CA TYR A 24 0.60 18.34 -26.54
C TYR A 24 -0.71 18.59 -27.29
N ASN A 25 -1.64 17.63 -27.24
CA ASN A 25 -2.94 17.75 -27.90
C ASN A 25 -3.75 18.94 -27.36
N THR A 26 -3.71 19.16 -26.05
CA THR A 26 -4.35 20.31 -25.41
C THR A 26 -3.76 21.64 -25.91
N ASN A 27 -2.43 21.73 -26.02
CA ASN A 27 -1.77 22.92 -26.58
C ASN A 27 -2.16 23.17 -28.05
N VAL A 28 -2.20 22.11 -28.87
CA VAL A 28 -2.62 22.21 -30.28
C VAL A 28 -4.06 22.70 -30.37
N GLN A 29 -4.96 22.15 -29.55
CA GLN A 29 -6.36 22.55 -29.52
C GLN A 29 -6.54 24.03 -29.10
N ILE A 30 -5.87 24.45 -28.01
CA ILE A 30 -5.88 25.86 -27.55
C ILE A 30 -5.41 26.81 -28.66
N GLN A 31 -4.36 26.45 -29.40
CA GLN A 31 -3.86 27.26 -30.51
C GLN A 31 -4.88 27.34 -31.65
N LYS A 32 -5.55 26.22 -31.98
CA LYS A 32 -6.58 26.16 -33.02
C LYS A 32 -7.78 27.03 -32.68
N ASP A 33 -8.26 26.97 -31.44
CA ASP A 33 -9.42 27.75 -30.99
C ASP A 33 -9.09 29.26 -31.01
N ARG A 34 -7.92 29.65 -30.48
CA ARG A 34 -7.45 31.04 -30.53
C ARG A 34 -7.28 31.57 -31.96
N ARG A 35 -6.76 30.76 -32.88
CA ARG A 35 -6.63 31.13 -34.30
C ARG A 35 -7.99 31.29 -34.98
N THR A 36 -8.96 30.45 -34.63
CA THR A 36 -10.32 30.55 -35.16
C THR A 36 -10.99 31.85 -34.73
N ILE A 37 -10.91 32.18 -33.43
CA ILE A 37 -11.44 33.44 -32.89
C ILE A 37 -10.70 34.64 -33.51
N ALA A 38 -9.37 34.59 -33.61
CA ALA A 38 -8.60 35.64 -34.27
C ALA A 38 -8.98 35.82 -35.75
N LYS A 39 -9.27 34.72 -36.47
CA LYS A 39 -9.74 34.80 -37.86
C LYS A 39 -11.10 35.47 -37.97
N LEU A 40 -12.05 35.12 -37.10
CA LEU A 40 -13.35 35.77 -37.05
C LEU A 40 -13.20 37.28 -36.77
N ASN A 41 -12.40 37.65 -35.76
CA ASN A 41 -12.14 39.05 -35.46
C ASN A 41 -11.44 39.79 -36.60
N ALA A 42 -10.47 39.17 -37.27
CA ALA A 42 -9.78 39.77 -38.41
C ALA A 42 -10.74 40.08 -39.56
N VAL A 43 -11.67 39.15 -39.85
CA VAL A 43 -12.74 39.38 -40.85
C VAL A 43 -13.66 40.51 -40.39
N THR A 44 -14.21 40.44 -39.17
CA THR A 44 -15.19 41.42 -38.69
C THR A 44 -14.63 42.83 -38.62
N TYR A 45 -13.44 43.02 -38.07
CA TYR A 45 -12.83 44.35 -37.99
C TYR A 45 -12.23 44.77 -39.32
N GLY A 46 -11.76 43.84 -40.15
CA GLY A 46 -11.31 44.12 -41.51
C GLY A 46 -12.42 44.69 -42.39
N GLN A 47 -13.60 44.07 -42.37
CA GLN A 47 -14.78 44.58 -43.10
C GLN A 47 -15.26 45.93 -42.58
N ARG A 48 -15.15 46.18 -41.26
CA ARG A 48 -15.46 47.51 -40.71
C ARG A 48 -14.48 48.56 -41.19
N ILE A 49 -13.18 48.27 -41.14
CA ILE A 49 -12.13 49.15 -41.67
C ILE A 49 -12.35 49.42 -43.17
N GLU A 50 -12.70 48.41 -43.95
CA GLU A 50 -13.04 48.53 -45.37
C GLU A 50 -14.19 49.54 -45.56
N ASN A 51 -15.32 49.31 -44.89
CA ASN A 51 -16.48 50.20 -44.94
C ASN A 51 -16.16 51.64 -44.46
N ASP A 52 -15.37 51.78 -43.39
CA ASP A 52 -14.99 53.08 -42.84
C ASP A 52 -14.18 53.90 -43.87
N ILE A 53 -13.25 53.24 -44.58
CA ILE A 53 -12.47 53.89 -45.64
C ILE A 53 -13.33 54.14 -46.89
N GLU A 54 -14.23 53.21 -47.25
CA GLU A 54 -15.16 53.39 -48.37
C GLU A 54 -16.10 54.59 -48.15
N ASN A 55 -16.65 54.77 -46.95
CA ASN A 55 -17.40 55.98 -46.58
C ASN A 55 -16.56 57.26 -46.77
N GLY A 56 -15.25 57.17 -46.52
CA GLY A 56 -14.28 58.22 -46.81
C GLY A 56 -14.16 58.55 -48.31
N ILE A 57 -14.30 57.55 -49.17
CA ILE A 57 -14.30 57.68 -50.63
C ILE A 57 -15.63 58.27 -51.13
N GLU A 58 -16.76 57.86 -50.57
CA GLU A 58 -18.11 58.32 -50.95
C GLU A 58 -18.27 59.85 -50.85
N ILE A 59 -17.51 60.52 -49.98
CA ILE A 59 -17.46 61.99 -49.92
C ILE A 59 -16.99 62.58 -51.25
N THR A 60 -15.97 61.98 -51.86
CA THR A 60 -15.45 62.44 -53.16
C THR A 60 -16.43 62.18 -54.29
N ASP A 61 -17.19 61.07 -54.21
CA ASP A 61 -18.27 60.77 -55.16
C ASP A 61 -19.44 61.74 -55.02
N THR A 62 -19.81 62.10 -53.80
CA THR A 62 -20.85 63.10 -53.53
C THR A 62 -20.49 64.44 -54.18
N LEU A 63 -19.26 64.92 -53.98
CA LEU A 63 -18.78 66.15 -54.62
C LEU A 63 -18.72 66.04 -56.14
N LYS A 64 -18.36 64.85 -56.66
CA LYS A 64 -18.36 64.58 -58.10
C LYS A 64 -19.77 64.72 -58.68
N GLN A 65 -20.79 64.16 -58.03
CA GLN A 65 -22.18 64.30 -58.47
C GLN A 65 -22.66 65.75 -58.40
N LEU A 66 -22.30 66.50 -57.35
CA LEU A 66 -22.63 67.93 -57.25
C LEU A 66 -21.97 68.76 -58.36
N LEU A 67 -20.72 68.45 -58.71
CA LEU A 67 -20.01 69.11 -59.82
C LEU A 67 -20.63 68.78 -61.18
N ILE A 68 -21.01 67.52 -61.41
CA ILE A 68 -21.70 67.11 -62.65
C ILE A 68 -23.01 67.88 -62.78
N ASN A 69 -23.84 67.90 -61.73
CA ASN A 69 -25.11 68.63 -61.74
C ASN A 69 -24.93 70.16 -61.83
N GLY A 70 -23.84 70.69 -61.27
CA GLY A 70 -23.50 72.11 -61.27
C GLY A 70 -22.65 72.58 -62.45
N ASN A 71 -22.48 71.76 -63.50
CA ASN A 71 -21.62 72.05 -64.66
C ASN A 71 -20.21 72.55 -64.27
N GLY A 72 -19.59 71.87 -63.30
CA GLY A 72 -18.24 72.16 -62.82
C GLY A 72 -18.15 73.22 -61.73
N GLN A 73 -19.27 73.65 -61.14
CA GLN A 73 -19.31 74.57 -60.02
C GLN A 73 -20.15 74.01 -58.86
N ILE A 74 -19.66 74.14 -57.63
CA ILE A 74 -20.44 73.89 -56.41
C ILE A 74 -20.80 75.25 -55.81
N ILE A 75 -22.09 75.58 -55.80
CA ILE A 75 -22.58 76.79 -55.13
C ILE A 75 -22.31 76.65 -53.63
N ASN A 76 -21.55 77.60 -53.07
CA ASN A 76 -21.18 77.63 -51.65
C ASN A 76 -20.39 76.38 -51.19
N PHE A 77 -19.31 76.05 -51.90
CA PHE A 77 -18.43 74.90 -51.61
C PHE A 77 -18.09 74.77 -50.12
N SER A 78 -17.72 75.86 -49.44
CA SER A 78 -17.36 75.82 -48.01
C SER A 78 -18.48 75.26 -47.13
N LYS A 79 -19.76 75.60 -47.41
CA LYS A 79 -20.89 75.09 -46.63
C LYS A 79 -21.20 73.63 -46.92
N VAL A 80 -21.07 73.22 -48.19
CA VAL A 80 -21.21 71.81 -48.59
C VAL A 80 -20.10 70.98 -47.95
N ALA A 81 -18.85 71.45 -48.05
CA ALA A 81 -17.70 70.78 -47.46
C ALA A 81 -17.81 70.69 -45.94
N GLU A 82 -18.23 71.76 -45.25
CA GLU A 82 -18.50 71.76 -43.81
C GLU A 82 -19.45 70.63 -43.40
N ASN A 83 -20.54 70.44 -44.13
CA ASN A 83 -21.52 69.38 -43.83
C ASN A 83 -21.00 67.97 -44.12
N LEU A 84 -19.99 67.84 -45.00
CA LEU A 84 -19.33 66.57 -45.32
C LEU A 84 -18.17 66.26 -44.35
N MET A 85 -17.71 67.23 -43.55
CA MET A 85 -16.64 67.01 -42.59
C MET A 85 -17.09 66.12 -41.43
N SER A 86 -16.15 65.33 -40.93
CA SER A 86 -16.29 64.48 -39.76
C SER A 86 -14.96 64.43 -39.01
N TYR A 87 -14.93 63.78 -37.83
CA TYR A 87 -13.69 63.68 -37.06
C TYR A 87 -12.58 62.91 -37.80
N SER A 88 -12.91 62.08 -38.78
CA SER A 88 -11.94 61.32 -39.57
C SER A 88 -11.49 62.02 -40.85
N ILE A 89 -12.10 63.16 -41.21
CA ILE A 89 -11.77 63.90 -42.43
C ILE A 89 -10.93 65.13 -42.06
N GLN A 90 -9.72 65.21 -42.60
CA GLN A 90 -8.81 66.35 -42.45
C GLN A 90 -9.23 67.53 -43.31
N SER A 91 -9.51 67.26 -44.58
CA SER A 91 -9.98 68.29 -45.52
C SER A 91 -10.65 67.66 -46.73
N VAL A 92 -11.49 68.48 -47.37
CA VAL A 92 -12.11 68.22 -48.67
C VAL A 92 -11.61 69.27 -49.66
N GLN A 93 -11.29 68.86 -50.88
CA GLN A 93 -10.66 69.75 -51.87
C GLN A 93 -11.17 69.51 -53.28
N LEU A 94 -11.12 70.57 -54.10
CA LEU A 94 -11.37 70.53 -55.53
C LEU A 94 -10.11 70.91 -56.30
N ALA A 95 -9.83 70.17 -57.37
CA ALA A 95 -8.67 70.40 -58.21
C ALA A 95 -9.02 70.52 -59.70
N PRO A 96 -9.66 71.63 -60.13
CA PRO A 96 -9.93 71.87 -61.54
C PRO A 96 -8.63 71.88 -62.35
N ASN A 97 -8.63 71.22 -63.51
CA ASN A 97 -7.46 70.96 -64.35
C ASN A 97 -6.26 70.32 -63.60
N GLY A 98 -6.52 69.65 -62.48
CA GLY A 98 -5.49 69.08 -61.62
C GLY A 98 -4.81 70.05 -60.66
N VAL A 99 -5.21 71.33 -60.64
CA VAL A 99 -4.67 72.33 -59.71
C VAL A 99 -5.63 72.49 -58.55
N VAL A 100 -5.18 72.21 -57.32
CA VAL A 100 -6.03 72.36 -56.12
C VAL A 100 -6.32 73.84 -55.86
N THR A 101 -7.57 74.25 -56.06
CA THR A 101 -8.03 75.65 -55.88
C THR A 101 -8.81 75.83 -54.59
N ASP A 102 -9.74 74.92 -54.32
CA ASP A 102 -10.66 74.99 -53.19
C ASP A 102 -10.30 73.95 -52.15
N ILE A 103 -10.17 74.37 -50.89
CA ILE A 103 -9.81 73.52 -49.76
C ILE A 103 -10.65 73.93 -48.55
N TYR A 104 -11.26 72.96 -47.88
CA TYR A 104 -12.00 73.18 -46.64
C TYR A 104 -11.61 72.13 -45.57
N PRO A 105 -11.32 72.54 -44.32
CA PRO A 105 -11.01 73.91 -43.91
C PRO A 105 -9.72 74.37 -44.57
N GLU A 106 -9.65 75.65 -44.97
CA GLU A 106 -8.44 76.20 -45.59
C GLU A 106 -7.28 76.32 -44.58
N GLU A 107 -7.60 76.73 -43.35
CA GLU A 107 -6.63 76.94 -42.27
C GLU A 107 -5.79 75.68 -42.01
N GLY A 108 -4.48 75.80 -42.17
CA GLY A 108 -3.49 74.74 -42.00
C GLY A 108 -3.33 73.81 -43.21
N ASN A 109 -4.25 73.83 -44.17
CA ASN A 109 -4.22 72.98 -45.37
C ASN A 109 -3.73 73.71 -46.63
N GLU A 110 -3.26 74.96 -46.53
CA GLU A 110 -2.90 75.84 -47.65
C GLU A 110 -1.75 75.26 -48.49
N ALA A 111 -0.87 74.48 -47.86
CA ALA A 111 0.21 73.76 -48.53
C ALA A 111 -0.27 72.68 -49.52
N GLY A 112 -1.58 72.36 -49.50
CA GLY A 112 -2.24 71.48 -50.46
C GLY A 112 -2.56 72.15 -51.80
N LYS A 113 -2.45 73.48 -51.94
CA LYS A 113 -2.67 74.21 -53.20
C LYS A 113 -1.53 73.99 -54.20
N ILE A 114 -1.54 72.85 -54.87
CA ILE A 114 -0.49 72.41 -55.80
C ILE A 114 -1.09 71.92 -57.12
N ASP A 115 -0.27 71.89 -58.18
CA ASP A 115 -0.57 71.23 -59.45
C ASP A 115 -0.28 69.71 -59.31
N LEU A 116 -1.34 68.92 -59.14
CA LEU A 116 -1.26 67.48 -58.89
C LEU A 116 -0.67 66.71 -60.07
N LEU A 117 -0.86 67.20 -61.30
CA LEU A 117 -0.42 66.52 -62.51
C LEU A 117 1.07 66.76 -62.79
N LYS A 118 1.64 67.86 -62.26
CA LYS A 118 3.06 68.22 -62.40
C LYS A 118 3.91 67.99 -61.15
N ASP A 119 3.29 67.67 -60.02
CA ASP A 119 4.01 67.45 -58.75
C ASP A 119 4.94 66.22 -58.83
N SER A 120 6.20 66.37 -58.41
CA SER A 120 7.21 65.30 -58.48
C SER A 120 6.88 64.02 -57.70
N LYS A 121 6.00 64.08 -56.70
CA LYS A 121 5.62 62.93 -55.85
C LYS A 121 4.23 62.38 -56.17
N ARG A 122 3.37 63.19 -56.78
CA ARG A 122 1.94 62.90 -56.98
C ARG A 122 1.54 62.85 -58.46
N GLY A 123 2.37 63.40 -59.34
CA GLY A 123 2.12 63.53 -60.77
C GLY A 123 1.88 62.18 -61.44
N GLU A 124 2.77 61.22 -61.27
CA GLU A 124 2.67 59.92 -61.92
C GLU A 124 1.35 59.21 -61.58
N ILE A 125 1.04 59.07 -60.30
CA ILE A 125 -0.19 58.40 -59.86
C ILE A 125 -1.46 59.20 -60.22
N SER A 126 -1.40 60.53 -60.20
CA SER A 126 -2.56 61.37 -60.55
C SER A 126 -2.84 61.37 -62.05
N ASN A 127 -1.79 61.38 -62.90
CA ASN A 127 -1.96 61.20 -64.35
C ASN A 127 -2.52 59.81 -64.64
N TYR A 128 -2.02 58.76 -63.97
CA TYR A 128 -2.58 57.42 -64.12
C TYR A 128 -4.07 57.37 -63.73
N ALA A 129 -4.45 58.00 -62.62
CA ALA A 129 -5.84 58.09 -62.17
C ALA A 129 -6.74 58.79 -63.18
N LYS A 130 -6.26 59.91 -63.74
CA LYS A 130 -6.90 60.61 -64.85
C LYS A 130 -7.05 59.65 -66.04
N ASP A 131 -5.96 59.23 -66.66
CA ASP A 131 -5.98 58.50 -67.93
C ASP A 131 -6.80 57.18 -67.91
N HIS A 132 -6.96 56.58 -66.72
CA HIS A 132 -7.70 55.31 -66.55
C HIS A 132 -9.07 55.48 -65.87
N ASN A 133 -9.48 56.70 -65.53
CA ASN A 133 -10.70 57.01 -64.79
C ASN A 133 -10.87 56.13 -63.53
N ILE A 134 -9.86 56.14 -62.66
CA ILE A 134 -9.90 55.39 -61.40
C ILE A 134 -9.70 56.28 -60.18
N THR A 135 -10.45 55.99 -59.12
CA THR A 135 -10.17 56.54 -57.80
C THR A 135 -8.89 55.94 -57.25
N ILE A 136 -7.99 56.80 -56.77
CA ILE A 136 -6.72 56.39 -56.15
C ILE A 136 -6.67 56.82 -54.70
N ILE A 137 -5.96 56.03 -53.89
CA ILE A 137 -5.66 56.36 -52.50
C ILE A 137 -4.15 56.49 -52.36
N GLN A 138 -3.68 57.62 -51.84
CA GLN A 138 -2.27 57.86 -51.59
C GLN A 138 -2.02 58.06 -50.10
N GLY A 139 -1.12 57.27 -49.53
CA GLY A 139 -0.65 57.42 -48.16
C GLY A 139 -0.21 56.10 -47.52
N PRO A 140 0.05 56.08 -46.20
CA PRO A 140 -0.05 57.23 -45.31
C PRO A 140 0.99 58.31 -45.64
N ILE A 141 0.57 59.57 -45.64
CA ILE A 141 1.47 60.74 -45.73
C ILE A 141 1.46 61.50 -44.40
N LYS A 142 2.61 62.04 -43.98
CA LYS A 142 2.65 62.92 -42.81
C LYS A 142 1.93 64.23 -43.11
N LEU A 143 0.94 64.55 -42.29
CA LEU A 143 0.19 65.81 -42.37
C LEU A 143 0.99 66.93 -41.69
N LYS A 144 0.89 68.16 -42.19
CA LYS A 144 1.61 69.30 -41.60
C LYS A 144 1.07 69.66 -40.20
N GLN A 145 -0.20 69.38 -39.97
CA GLN A 145 -0.90 69.58 -38.71
C GLN A 145 -0.58 68.52 -37.65
N GLY A 146 0.28 67.54 -37.99
CA GLY A 146 0.56 66.37 -37.15
C GLY A 146 -0.27 65.16 -37.58
N GLY A 147 0.25 63.97 -37.26
CA GLY A 147 -0.36 62.70 -37.65
C GLY A 147 -0.10 62.31 -39.11
N SER A 148 -0.85 61.30 -39.56
CA SER A 148 -0.79 60.74 -40.90
C SER A 148 -2.14 60.82 -41.59
N GLY A 149 -2.17 60.81 -42.92
CA GLY A 149 -3.42 60.77 -43.66
C GLY A 149 -3.36 60.00 -44.96
N LEU A 150 -4.54 59.60 -45.43
CA LEU A 150 -4.79 58.98 -46.72
C LEU A 150 -5.49 59.99 -47.62
N VAL A 151 -4.93 60.25 -48.79
CA VAL A 151 -5.48 61.19 -49.77
C VAL A 151 -6.21 60.39 -50.83
N VAL A 152 -7.53 60.46 -50.82
CA VAL A 152 -8.40 59.92 -51.86
C VAL A 152 -8.50 60.95 -52.98
N ARG A 153 -8.26 60.54 -54.23
CA ARG A 153 -8.48 61.40 -55.41
C ARG A 153 -9.39 60.67 -56.40
N ASN A 154 -10.47 61.33 -56.76
CA ASN A 154 -11.47 60.82 -57.67
C ASN A 154 -11.52 61.71 -58.93
N PRO A 155 -11.16 61.18 -60.11
CA PRO A 155 -11.18 61.95 -61.34
C PRO A 155 -12.61 62.27 -61.78
N ILE A 156 -12.79 63.49 -62.26
CA ILE A 156 -14.08 64.01 -62.74
C ILE A 156 -13.96 64.41 -64.18
N TYR A 157 -14.99 64.01 -64.91
CA TYR A 157 -15.18 64.30 -66.31
C TYR A 157 -16.55 64.95 -66.48
N LEU A 158 -16.60 66.02 -67.28
CA LEU A 158 -17.83 66.73 -67.61
C LEU A 158 -18.02 66.70 -69.12
N GLU A 159 -19.27 66.87 -69.56
CA GLU A 159 -19.60 66.99 -70.97
C GLU A 159 -19.60 68.46 -71.41
N ASP A 160 -19.04 68.74 -72.57
CA ASP A 160 -19.15 70.05 -73.21
C ASP A 160 -20.53 70.23 -73.88
N LYS A 161 -20.75 71.39 -74.51
CA LYS A 161 -22.03 71.71 -75.19
C LYS A 161 -22.37 70.76 -76.36
N ASN A 162 -21.39 69.99 -76.85
CA ASN A 162 -21.53 69.03 -77.93
C ASN A 162 -21.62 67.58 -77.41
N GLY A 163 -21.65 67.37 -76.08
CA GLY A 163 -21.65 66.05 -75.45
C GLY A 163 -20.28 65.36 -75.43
N GLN A 164 -19.19 66.08 -75.70
CA GLN A 164 -17.83 65.52 -75.62
C GLN A 164 -17.32 65.58 -74.18
N GLU A 165 -16.95 64.42 -73.64
CA GLU A 165 -16.38 64.29 -72.30
C GLU A 165 -14.97 64.90 -72.25
N TYR A 166 -14.71 65.76 -71.25
CA TYR A 166 -13.39 66.31 -70.97
C TYR A 166 -13.05 66.17 -69.48
N PHE A 167 -11.76 66.01 -69.18
CA PHE A 167 -11.27 65.99 -67.81
C PHE A 167 -11.45 67.35 -67.15
N TRP A 168 -12.33 67.43 -66.16
CA TRP A 168 -12.55 68.65 -65.40
C TRP A 168 -11.51 68.82 -64.30
N GLY A 169 -11.16 67.75 -63.58
CA GLY A 169 -10.31 67.84 -62.39
C GLY A 169 -10.46 66.65 -61.45
N PHE A 170 -10.11 66.86 -60.18
CA PHE A 170 -10.33 65.88 -59.12
C PHE A 170 -11.21 66.42 -58.00
N THR A 171 -12.01 65.55 -57.41
CA THR A 171 -12.44 65.70 -56.00
C THR A 171 -11.50 64.93 -55.09
N ILE A 172 -11.22 65.53 -53.93
CA ILE A 172 -10.19 65.03 -53.03
C ILE A 172 -10.73 65.04 -51.61
N ALA A 173 -10.50 63.95 -50.89
CA ALA A 173 -10.70 63.86 -49.46
C ALA A 173 -9.40 63.41 -48.79
N VAL A 174 -8.99 64.11 -47.74
CA VAL A 174 -7.85 63.72 -46.91
C VAL A 174 -8.41 63.10 -45.64
N LEU A 175 -8.24 61.79 -45.46
CA LEU A 175 -8.69 61.03 -44.31
C LEU A 175 -7.56 60.96 -43.28
N ARG A 176 -7.85 61.20 -42.00
CA ARG A 176 -6.88 61.09 -40.89
C ARG A 176 -6.67 59.62 -40.50
N VAL A 177 -5.42 59.25 -40.23
CA VAL A 177 -5.01 57.90 -39.82
C VAL A 177 -4.35 57.98 -38.45
N PRO A 178 -4.81 57.20 -37.45
CA PRO A 178 -5.78 56.10 -37.54
C PRO A 178 -7.27 56.48 -37.41
N GLU A 179 -7.61 57.76 -37.30
CA GLU A 179 -8.96 58.26 -36.97
C GLU A 179 -10.06 57.71 -37.87
N ILE A 180 -9.82 57.49 -39.17
CA ILE A 180 -10.84 56.90 -40.07
C ILE A 180 -11.32 55.51 -39.62
N PHE A 181 -10.49 54.74 -38.95
CA PHE A 181 -10.82 53.38 -38.51
C PHE A 181 -10.54 53.15 -37.02
N GLU A 182 -10.45 54.23 -36.23
CA GLU A 182 -9.97 54.18 -34.85
C GLU A 182 -10.84 53.28 -33.97
N ASP A 183 -12.16 53.24 -34.20
CA ASP A 183 -13.07 52.37 -33.46
C ASP A 183 -12.71 50.89 -33.60
N SER A 184 -12.34 50.47 -34.81
CA SER A 184 -11.94 49.10 -35.12
C SER A 184 -10.57 48.76 -34.50
N THR A 185 -9.60 49.65 -34.58
CA THR A 185 -8.27 49.45 -33.98
C THR A 185 -8.31 49.51 -32.46
N ASN A 186 -9.13 50.38 -31.88
CA ASN A 186 -9.37 50.45 -30.44
C ASN A 186 -10.08 49.20 -29.93
N ALA A 187 -11.05 48.67 -30.67
CA ALA A 187 -11.68 47.40 -30.35
C ALA A 187 -10.65 46.25 -30.34
N LEU A 188 -9.82 46.13 -31.40
CA LEU A 188 -8.75 45.13 -31.45
C LEU A 188 -7.79 45.22 -30.24
N SER A 189 -7.39 46.45 -29.87
CA SER A 189 -6.55 46.69 -28.69
C SER A 189 -7.24 46.30 -27.38
N LYS A 190 -8.54 46.64 -27.20
CA LYS A 190 -9.36 46.23 -26.05
C LYS A 190 -9.48 44.71 -25.93
N PHE A 191 -9.61 44.02 -27.06
CA PHE A 191 -9.58 42.55 -27.14
C PHE A 191 -8.17 41.95 -27.02
N LYS A 192 -7.17 42.76 -26.66
CA LYS A 192 -5.77 42.37 -26.42
C LYS A 192 -5.11 41.77 -27.67
N TYR A 193 -5.48 42.26 -28.86
CA TYR A 193 -4.78 41.96 -30.08
C TYR A 193 -3.69 42.99 -30.37
N ASN A 194 -2.57 42.47 -30.86
CA ASN A 194 -1.65 43.25 -31.65
C ASN A 194 -2.13 43.20 -33.11
N TYR A 195 -2.11 44.33 -33.81
CA TYR A 195 -2.50 44.43 -35.20
C TYR A 195 -1.47 45.21 -36.03
N ARG A 196 -1.53 44.97 -37.33
CA ARG A 196 -0.84 45.74 -38.37
C ARG A 196 -1.75 45.86 -39.58
N LEU A 197 -2.07 47.08 -39.97
CA LEU A 197 -2.78 47.40 -41.19
C LEU A 197 -1.77 47.86 -42.23
N SER A 198 -1.83 47.27 -43.42
CA SER A 198 -0.93 47.61 -44.52
C SER A 198 -1.69 47.59 -45.84
N ARG A 199 -1.21 48.35 -46.82
CA ARG A 199 -1.80 48.43 -48.16
C ARG A 199 -0.73 48.39 -49.24
N GLU A 200 -1.10 48.07 -50.47
CA GLU A 200 -0.24 48.33 -51.63
C GLU A 200 0.12 49.82 -51.70
N ALA A 201 1.39 50.16 -51.95
CA ALA A 201 1.88 51.54 -51.96
C ALA A 201 1.14 52.39 -53.00
N SER A 202 0.76 51.80 -54.13
CA SER A 202 -0.20 52.36 -55.07
C SER A 202 -0.71 51.29 -56.04
N VAL A 203 -1.64 51.67 -56.91
CA VAL A 203 -2.01 50.88 -58.08
C VAL A 203 -0.82 50.49 -58.98
N LEU A 204 0.26 51.30 -59.00
CA LEU A 204 1.49 51.07 -59.78
C LEU A 204 2.58 50.31 -58.99
N ASP A 205 2.66 50.50 -57.67
CA ASP A 205 3.63 49.85 -56.78
C ASP A 205 2.93 48.88 -55.81
N LYS A 206 3.09 47.58 -56.08
CA LYS A 206 2.49 46.47 -55.33
C LYS A 206 3.18 46.15 -54.00
N LYS A 207 4.21 46.92 -53.60
CA LYS A 207 4.84 46.76 -52.29
C LYS A 207 3.87 47.18 -51.19
N TYR A 208 3.83 46.41 -50.11
CA TYR A 208 3.01 46.77 -48.95
C TYR A 208 3.69 47.84 -48.09
N VAL A 209 2.97 48.91 -47.80
CA VAL A 209 3.34 49.95 -46.84
C VAL A 209 2.47 49.83 -45.60
N GLU A 210 3.06 50.05 -44.43
CA GLU A 210 2.34 50.08 -43.16
C GLU A 210 1.51 51.36 -43.09
N VAL A 211 0.22 51.21 -42.78
CA VAL A 211 -0.73 52.32 -42.60
C VAL A 211 -0.80 52.67 -41.12
N ASP A 212 -0.98 51.65 -40.28
CA ASP A 212 -1.03 51.79 -38.83
C ASP A 212 -0.72 50.43 -38.16
N ALA A 213 -0.12 50.46 -36.98
CA ALA A 213 0.21 49.28 -36.20
C ALA A 213 0.40 49.61 -34.71
N ASN A 214 0.02 48.68 -33.85
CA ASN A 214 0.27 48.79 -32.41
C ASN A 214 1.41 47.88 -31.91
N CYS A 215 2.22 47.35 -32.83
CA CYS A 215 3.33 46.45 -32.51
C CYS A 215 4.45 46.45 -33.56
N ASP A 216 5.68 46.23 -33.09
CA ASP A 216 6.86 46.20 -33.98
C ASP A 216 7.00 44.85 -34.73
N LYS A 217 6.64 43.75 -34.06
CA LYS A 217 6.86 42.39 -34.57
C LYS A 217 5.60 41.55 -34.48
N MET A 218 5.34 40.80 -35.55
CA MET A 218 4.23 39.86 -35.68
C MET A 218 4.76 38.43 -35.80
N ILE A 219 4.31 37.53 -34.93
CA ILE A 219 4.72 36.12 -34.94
C ILE A 219 3.56 35.25 -35.41
N ARG A 220 3.66 34.77 -36.66
CA ARG A 220 2.65 33.93 -37.32
C ARG A 220 1.22 34.51 -37.15
N PRO A 221 0.98 35.77 -37.55
CA PRO A 221 -0.31 36.41 -37.39
C PRO A 221 -1.38 35.73 -38.25
N VAL A 222 -2.64 35.95 -37.89
CA VAL A 222 -3.75 35.72 -38.80
C VAL A 222 -3.84 36.94 -39.73
N THR A 223 -3.95 36.69 -41.03
CA THR A 223 -4.07 37.75 -42.04
C THR A 223 -5.45 37.68 -42.67
N TYR A 224 -6.09 38.84 -42.79
CA TYR A 224 -7.30 39.05 -43.58
C TYR A 224 -6.96 40.04 -44.69
N ASP A 225 -7.17 39.60 -45.93
CA ASP A 225 -7.00 40.43 -47.12
C ASP A 225 -8.33 41.13 -47.40
N LEU A 226 -8.30 42.47 -47.48
CA LEU A 226 -9.45 43.30 -47.83
C LEU A 226 -9.10 44.15 -49.06
N THR A 227 -10.11 44.66 -49.76
CA THR A 227 -9.92 45.44 -50.99
C THR A 227 -10.64 46.76 -50.84
N VAL A 228 -9.92 47.87 -50.90
CA VAL A 228 -10.52 49.20 -50.88
C VAL A 228 -10.35 49.82 -52.26
N GLY A 229 -11.47 50.09 -52.95
CA GLY A 229 -11.45 50.51 -54.35
C GLY A 229 -10.77 49.45 -55.25
N LYS A 230 -9.62 49.79 -55.85
CA LYS A 230 -8.81 48.86 -56.68
C LYS A 230 -7.52 48.40 -56.00
N GLU A 231 -7.31 48.75 -54.73
CA GLU A 231 -6.07 48.46 -54.01
C GLU A 231 -6.25 47.34 -52.99
N LYS A 232 -5.22 46.51 -52.84
CA LYS A 232 -5.24 45.42 -51.85
C LYS A 232 -4.67 45.87 -50.52
N TRP A 233 -5.35 45.46 -49.46
CA TRP A 233 -5.04 45.77 -48.08
C TRP A 233 -4.91 44.48 -47.27
N LYS A 234 -4.14 44.55 -46.19
CA LYS A 234 -3.87 43.43 -45.28
C LYS A 234 -4.05 43.90 -43.85
N LEU A 235 -5.02 43.31 -43.18
CA LEU A 235 -5.14 43.37 -41.72
C LEU A 235 -4.52 42.10 -41.12
N GLN A 236 -3.43 42.27 -40.39
CA GLN A 236 -2.79 41.20 -39.64
C GLN A 236 -3.08 41.36 -38.17
N ILE A 237 -3.52 40.29 -37.48
CA ILE A 237 -3.73 40.31 -36.03
C ILE A 237 -3.11 39.10 -35.34
N MET A 238 -2.67 39.29 -34.09
CA MET A 238 -2.26 38.21 -33.19
C MET A 238 -2.58 38.54 -31.73
N PRO A 239 -2.92 37.56 -30.88
CA PRO A 239 -3.11 37.80 -29.45
C PRO A 239 -1.81 38.32 -28.80
N ARG A 240 -1.89 39.38 -27.99
CA ARG A 240 -0.72 39.96 -27.31
C ARG A 240 -0.02 38.97 -26.37
N ALA A 241 -0.79 38.03 -25.78
CA ALA A 241 -0.26 36.95 -24.95
C ALA A 241 0.34 35.78 -25.74
N GLY A 242 0.30 35.83 -27.08
CA GLY A 242 0.73 34.75 -27.97
C GLY A 242 -0.31 33.64 -28.18
N TRP A 243 0.06 32.66 -29.01
CA TRP A 243 -0.85 31.59 -29.44
C TRP A 243 -1.05 30.50 -28.38
N SER A 244 -0.13 30.32 -27.44
CA SER A 244 -0.20 29.31 -26.39
C SER A 244 -0.59 29.89 -25.03
N ASN A 245 -1.07 29.04 -24.13
CA ASN A 245 -1.38 29.39 -22.75
C ASN A 245 -0.45 28.65 -21.78
N SER A 246 0.76 29.15 -21.59
CA SER A 246 1.77 28.49 -20.77
C SER A 246 1.29 28.21 -19.35
N LYS A 247 0.50 29.10 -18.74
CA LYS A 247 -0.03 28.91 -17.37
C LYS A 247 -0.92 27.68 -17.27
N THR A 248 -1.89 27.53 -18.17
CA THR A 248 -2.77 26.35 -18.21
C THR A 248 -2.00 25.07 -18.50
N LEU A 249 -1.01 25.13 -19.40
CA LEU A 249 -0.17 23.97 -19.71
C LEU A 249 0.69 23.53 -18.52
N TYR A 250 1.27 24.47 -17.76
CA TYR A 250 1.99 24.13 -16.53
C TYR A 250 1.09 23.50 -15.48
N LEU A 251 -0.12 24.02 -15.28
CA LEU A 251 -1.09 23.44 -14.35
C LEU A 251 -1.45 21.99 -14.72
N ILE A 252 -1.73 21.73 -16.00
CA ILE A 252 -2.01 20.37 -16.50
C ILE A 252 -0.79 19.46 -16.29
N PHE A 253 0.41 19.94 -16.63
CA PHE A 253 1.65 19.16 -16.51
C PHE A 253 1.97 18.80 -15.07
N PHE A 254 1.98 19.77 -14.15
CA PHE A 254 2.30 19.50 -12.74
C PHE A 254 1.21 18.68 -12.04
N GLY A 255 -0.07 18.93 -12.35
CA GLY A 255 -1.18 18.13 -11.84
C GLY A 255 -1.08 16.68 -12.32
N GLY A 256 -0.85 16.46 -13.60
CA GLY A 256 -0.66 15.13 -14.18
C GLY A 256 0.59 14.42 -13.65
N LEU A 257 1.72 15.14 -13.51
CA LEU A 257 2.95 14.58 -12.95
C LEU A 257 2.73 14.08 -11.52
N SER A 258 2.01 14.86 -10.71
CA SER A 258 1.68 14.50 -9.32
C SER A 258 0.83 13.23 -9.28
N LEU A 259 -0.15 13.09 -10.18
CA LEU A 259 -0.97 11.89 -10.30
C LEU A 259 -0.15 10.65 -10.70
N VAL A 260 0.75 10.78 -11.67
CA VAL A 260 1.62 9.68 -12.12
C VAL A 260 2.55 9.22 -11.00
N LEU A 261 3.14 10.16 -10.25
CA LEU A 261 3.99 9.85 -9.09
C LEU A 261 3.19 9.15 -7.98
N LEU A 262 1.97 9.60 -7.71
CA LEU A 262 1.09 8.99 -6.71
C LEU A 262 0.73 7.55 -7.09
N LEU A 263 0.36 7.29 -8.34
CA LEU A 263 0.07 5.93 -8.83
C LEU A 263 1.29 5.01 -8.80
N THR A 264 2.47 5.54 -9.14
CA THR A 264 3.75 4.81 -9.06
C THR A 264 4.10 4.48 -7.60
N GLY A 265 3.92 5.43 -6.69
CA GLY A 265 4.11 5.23 -5.25
C GLY A 265 3.15 4.19 -4.68
N LEU A 266 1.87 4.28 -5.03
CA LEU A 266 0.84 3.34 -4.58
C LEU A 266 1.13 1.91 -5.05
N THR A 267 1.50 1.73 -6.32
CA THR A 267 1.86 0.41 -6.85
C THR A 267 3.09 -0.16 -6.15
N THR A 268 4.10 0.67 -5.90
CA THR A 268 5.30 0.27 -5.13
C THR A 268 4.93 -0.16 -3.70
N LEU A 269 4.06 0.61 -3.03
CA LEU A 269 3.58 0.30 -1.68
C LEU A 269 2.83 -1.03 -1.62
N LEU A 270 1.94 -1.30 -2.59
CA LEU A 270 1.19 -2.55 -2.64
C LEU A 270 2.12 -3.76 -2.77
N PHE A 271 3.15 -3.69 -3.62
CA PHE A 271 4.14 -4.77 -3.74
C PHE A 271 4.97 -4.95 -2.45
N LEU A 272 5.31 -3.85 -1.77
CA LEU A 272 6.05 -3.91 -0.50
C LEU A 272 5.21 -4.57 0.60
N LEU A 273 3.92 -4.25 0.68
CA LEU A 273 2.99 -4.84 1.63
C LEU A 273 2.80 -6.34 1.40
N ASP A 274 2.75 -6.76 0.14
CA ASP A 274 2.63 -8.19 -0.21
C ASP A 274 3.87 -8.99 0.21
N GLU A 275 5.09 -8.47 -0.01
CA GLU A 275 6.33 -9.11 0.47
C GLU A 275 6.33 -9.26 2.00
N ARG A 276 5.97 -8.19 2.73
CA ARG A 276 5.86 -8.24 4.19
C ARG A 276 4.83 -9.24 4.68
N ARG A 277 3.70 -9.36 3.98
CA ARG A 277 2.65 -10.33 4.32
C ARG A 277 3.16 -11.76 4.18
N VAL A 278 3.92 -12.06 3.13
CA VAL A 278 4.52 -13.39 2.93
C VAL A 278 5.54 -13.70 4.02
N GLU A 279 6.46 -12.76 4.31
CA GLU A 279 7.46 -12.93 5.39
C GLU A 279 6.80 -13.19 6.76
N LEU A 280 5.77 -12.40 7.11
CA LEU A 280 5.04 -12.56 8.36
C LEU A 280 4.33 -13.92 8.44
N LYS A 281 3.78 -14.39 7.32
CA LYS A 281 3.13 -15.70 7.26
C LYS A 281 4.13 -16.85 7.46
N GLU A 282 5.32 -16.75 6.88
CA GLU A 282 6.38 -17.75 7.12
C GLU A 282 6.83 -17.78 8.59
N LEU A 283 7.01 -16.60 9.20
CA LEU A 283 7.39 -16.50 10.61
C LEU A 283 6.30 -17.07 11.55
N ALA A 284 5.04 -16.84 11.22
CA ALA A 284 3.89 -17.33 11.98
C ALA A 284 3.70 -18.86 11.88
N ASN A 285 4.30 -19.53 10.90
CA ASN A 285 4.14 -20.96 10.65
C ASN A 285 5.28 -21.82 11.24
N LYS A 286 6.29 -21.22 11.87
CA LYS A 286 7.44 -21.92 12.44
C LYS A 286 7.46 -21.88 13.98
N ASP A 287 7.99 -22.91 14.60
CA ASP A 287 8.24 -22.96 16.05
C ASP A 287 9.46 -22.09 16.41
N GLY A 288 9.31 -21.27 17.46
CA GLY A 288 10.31 -20.30 17.86
C GLY A 288 11.64 -20.93 18.29
N LEU A 289 11.57 -22.10 18.94
CA LEU A 289 12.70 -22.82 19.50
C LEU A 289 13.40 -23.74 18.49
N THR A 290 12.64 -24.60 17.83
CA THR A 290 13.17 -25.69 16.98
C THR A 290 13.27 -25.34 15.49
N LYS A 291 12.64 -24.24 15.06
CA LYS A 291 12.53 -23.82 13.64
C LYS A 291 11.82 -24.83 12.71
N LEU A 292 11.28 -25.92 13.26
CA LEU A 292 10.33 -26.78 12.57
C LEU A 292 9.00 -26.04 12.35
N TYR A 293 8.07 -26.62 11.59
CA TYR A 293 6.72 -26.06 11.53
C TYR A 293 6.08 -26.09 12.91
N ASN A 294 5.40 -25.02 13.32
CA ASN A 294 4.53 -25.11 14.49
C ASN A 294 3.24 -25.85 14.11
N ARG A 295 2.39 -26.13 15.10
CA ARG A 295 1.10 -26.81 14.88
C ARG A 295 0.31 -26.26 13.69
N TYR A 296 0.14 -24.94 13.62
CA TYR A 296 -0.62 -24.29 12.54
C TYR A 296 0.04 -24.48 11.17
N GLY A 297 1.36 -24.25 11.09
CA GLY A 297 2.12 -24.42 9.87
C GLY A 297 2.18 -25.86 9.38
N PHE A 298 2.26 -26.82 10.30
CA PHE A 298 2.25 -28.24 9.99
C PHE A 298 0.88 -28.66 9.47
N ASP A 299 -0.20 -28.30 10.17
CA ASP A 299 -1.57 -28.62 9.76
C ASP A 299 -1.88 -28.03 8.37
N GLU A 300 -1.55 -26.75 8.12
CA GLU A 300 -1.78 -26.11 6.81
C GLU A 300 -1.03 -26.83 5.67
N MET A 301 0.21 -27.25 5.91
CA MET A 301 1.03 -27.91 4.89
C MET A 301 0.62 -29.38 4.69
N ALA A 302 0.34 -30.11 5.76
CA ALA A 302 -0.14 -31.49 5.71
C ALA A 302 -1.47 -31.59 4.94
N GLU A 303 -2.41 -30.69 5.23
CA GLU A 303 -3.70 -30.59 4.52
C GLU A 303 -3.50 -30.35 3.01
N LYS A 304 -2.57 -29.46 2.64
CA LYS A 304 -2.22 -29.20 1.23
C LYS A 304 -1.55 -30.39 0.56
N MET A 305 -0.68 -31.12 1.26
CA MET A 305 0.00 -32.29 0.71
C MET A 305 -0.98 -33.43 0.44
N ILE A 306 -1.89 -33.72 1.38
CA ILE A 306 -2.91 -34.76 1.25
C ILE A 306 -3.94 -34.38 0.17
N SER A 307 -4.47 -33.15 0.19
CA SER A 307 -5.47 -32.70 -0.78
C SER A 307 -4.94 -32.62 -2.22
N LYS A 308 -3.65 -32.31 -2.41
CA LYS A 308 -3.03 -32.27 -3.73
C LYS A 308 -2.90 -33.67 -4.35
N ASN A 309 -2.69 -34.71 -3.52
CA ASN A 309 -2.46 -36.08 -3.95
C ASN A 309 -3.31 -37.09 -3.14
N PRO A 310 -4.65 -37.10 -3.30
CA PRO A 310 -5.55 -37.88 -2.43
C PRO A 310 -5.46 -39.40 -2.61
N LYS A 311 -4.75 -39.88 -3.65
CA LYS A 311 -4.55 -41.32 -3.91
C LYS A 311 -3.17 -41.82 -3.52
N GLU A 312 -2.25 -40.91 -3.17
CA GLU A 312 -0.89 -41.28 -2.79
C GLU A 312 -0.85 -41.62 -1.30
N HIS A 313 -0.06 -42.65 -0.96
CA HIS A 313 0.08 -43.06 0.43
C HIS A 313 1.01 -42.11 1.18
N CYS A 314 0.67 -41.79 2.43
CA CYS A 314 1.56 -41.07 3.33
C CYS A 314 1.40 -41.56 4.77
N VAL A 315 2.47 -41.43 5.54
CA VAL A 315 2.49 -41.87 6.95
C VAL A 315 2.59 -40.65 7.85
N ALA A 316 1.61 -40.48 8.74
CA ALA A 316 1.70 -39.50 9.81
C ALA A 316 2.31 -40.16 11.04
N VAL A 317 3.21 -39.45 11.70
CA VAL A 317 3.87 -39.87 12.94
C VAL A 317 3.64 -38.79 13.98
N LEU A 318 3.27 -39.21 15.18
CA LEU A 318 3.30 -38.40 16.39
C LEU A 318 4.30 -38.99 17.35
N LEU A 319 5.11 -38.14 17.98
CA LEU A 319 6.14 -38.57 18.91
C LEU A 319 6.30 -37.59 20.07
N ASP A 320 6.62 -38.13 21.23
CA ASP A 320 6.87 -37.39 22.46
C ASP A 320 8.23 -37.77 23.06
N VAL A 321 8.85 -36.82 23.77
CA VAL A 321 10.03 -37.10 24.60
C VAL A 321 9.59 -37.81 25.87
N ASP A 322 10.12 -39.01 26.12
CA ASP A 322 9.77 -39.77 27.31
C ASP A 322 10.31 -39.06 28.57
N ASP A 323 9.44 -38.92 29.58
CA ASP A 323 9.76 -38.31 30.86
C ASP A 323 10.34 -36.89 30.75
N PHE A 324 9.88 -36.10 29.77
CA PHE A 324 10.36 -34.74 29.56
C PHE A 324 10.22 -33.83 30.79
N LYS A 325 9.18 -34.03 31.59
CA LYS A 325 9.01 -33.31 32.87
C LYS A 325 10.15 -33.61 33.84
N LEU A 326 10.61 -34.87 33.93
CA LEU A 326 11.77 -35.26 34.74
C LEU A 326 13.04 -34.54 34.25
N ILE A 327 13.23 -34.43 32.94
CA ILE A 327 14.37 -33.68 32.36
C ILE A 327 14.32 -32.22 32.82
N ASN A 328 13.15 -31.58 32.76
CA ASN A 328 12.98 -30.21 33.22
C ASN A 328 13.21 -30.07 34.74
N ASP A 329 12.65 -30.98 35.54
CA ASP A 329 12.74 -30.95 36.99
C ASP A 329 14.17 -31.21 37.48
N MET A 330 14.93 -32.06 36.80
CA MET A 330 16.32 -32.40 37.15
C MET A 330 17.35 -31.38 36.65
N TYR A 331 17.21 -30.90 35.40
CA TYR A 331 18.25 -30.11 34.73
C TYR A 331 17.83 -28.65 34.50
N GLY A 332 16.55 -28.32 34.60
CA GLY A 332 15.97 -27.01 34.35
C GLY A 332 15.47 -26.83 32.92
N HIS A 333 14.49 -25.95 32.74
CA HIS A 333 13.81 -25.70 31.45
C HIS A 333 14.75 -25.37 30.28
N ALA A 334 15.81 -24.59 30.52
CA ALA A 334 16.78 -24.25 29.48
C ALA A 334 17.52 -25.48 28.90
N TYR A 335 17.61 -26.58 29.65
CA TYR A 335 18.22 -27.82 29.20
C TYR A 335 17.19 -28.77 28.61
N GLY A 336 15.93 -28.74 29.08
CA GLY A 336 14.80 -29.30 28.35
C GLY A 336 14.72 -28.73 26.93
N ASP A 337 14.85 -27.41 26.78
CA ASP A 337 14.91 -26.75 25.47
C ASP A 337 16.06 -27.28 24.59
N LYS A 338 17.23 -27.57 25.17
CA LYS A 338 18.34 -28.20 24.43
C LYS A 338 18.02 -29.62 23.99
N ALA A 339 17.29 -30.40 24.79
CA ALA A 339 16.83 -31.72 24.39
C ALA A 339 15.86 -31.63 23.20
N LEU A 340 14.94 -30.66 23.22
CA LEU A 340 14.00 -30.42 22.12
C LEU A 340 14.71 -29.95 20.84
N ILE A 341 15.69 -29.05 20.95
CA ILE A 341 16.53 -28.62 19.83
C ILE A 341 17.29 -29.81 19.26
N SER A 342 17.94 -30.61 20.11
CA SER A 342 18.66 -31.82 19.71
C SER A 342 17.76 -32.79 18.95
N LEU A 343 16.55 -33.04 19.45
CA LEU A 343 15.56 -33.88 18.76
C LEU A 343 15.20 -33.30 17.39
N SER A 344 14.95 -32.00 17.29
CA SER A 344 14.63 -31.35 16.02
C SER A 344 15.75 -31.42 14.99
N GLU A 345 17.01 -31.33 15.42
CA GLU A 345 18.18 -31.50 14.55
C GLU A 345 18.32 -32.96 14.10
N ASN A 346 18.08 -33.90 14.99
CA ASN A 346 18.10 -35.33 14.67
C ASN A 346 17.01 -35.68 13.65
N MET A 347 15.79 -35.14 13.80
CA MET A 347 14.71 -35.30 12.82
C MET A 347 15.11 -34.77 11.45
N GLN A 348 15.68 -33.56 11.39
CA GLN A 348 16.10 -32.95 10.11
C GLN A 348 17.24 -33.69 9.42
N LYS A 349 18.13 -34.33 10.19
CA LYS A 349 19.23 -35.13 9.64
C LYS A 349 18.79 -36.53 9.20
N PHE A 350 17.82 -37.11 9.91
CA PHE A 350 17.38 -38.49 9.68
C PHE A 350 16.34 -38.60 8.56
N PHE A 351 15.34 -37.72 8.55
CA PHE A 351 14.25 -37.78 7.58
C PHE A 351 14.58 -37.04 6.28
N PRO A 352 14.04 -37.49 5.13
CA PRO A 352 14.31 -36.86 3.85
C PRO A 352 13.74 -35.44 3.78
N SER A 353 14.29 -34.60 2.90
CA SER A 353 13.82 -33.22 2.71
C SER A 353 12.37 -33.10 2.21
N SER A 354 11.78 -34.20 1.72
CA SER A 354 10.37 -34.29 1.35
C SER A 354 9.45 -34.47 2.57
N ALA A 355 9.97 -34.88 3.73
CA ALA A 355 9.21 -35.03 4.96
C ALA A 355 8.81 -33.68 5.52
N LEU A 356 7.55 -33.56 5.96
CA LEU A 356 7.08 -32.41 6.72
C LEU A 356 7.37 -32.67 8.20
N LEU A 357 8.09 -31.77 8.84
CA LEU A 357 8.48 -31.88 10.25
C LEU A 357 7.87 -30.73 11.06
N GLY A 358 7.23 -31.03 12.18
CA GLY A 358 6.63 -30.03 13.05
C GLY A 358 6.73 -30.33 14.54
N ARG A 359 6.49 -29.31 15.35
CA ARG A 359 6.32 -29.37 16.80
C ARG A 359 4.94 -28.83 17.16
N ASN A 360 4.11 -29.66 17.79
CA ASN A 360 2.74 -29.31 18.16
C ASN A 360 2.70 -28.41 19.40
N GLY A 361 3.64 -28.60 20.32
CA GLY A 361 3.78 -27.85 21.57
C GLY A 361 4.43 -28.72 22.63
N GLY A 362 5.00 -28.12 23.69
CA GLY A 362 5.66 -28.90 24.75
C GLY A 362 6.76 -29.81 24.20
N ASP A 363 6.67 -31.10 24.49
CA ASP A 363 7.52 -32.19 24.02
C ASP A 363 6.96 -32.96 22.82
N GLU A 364 5.85 -32.52 22.24
CA GLU A 364 5.14 -33.21 21.16
C GLU A 364 5.61 -32.76 19.77
N PHE A 365 5.96 -33.74 18.93
CA PHE A 365 6.40 -33.54 17.55
C PHE A 365 5.56 -34.36 16.57
N CYS A 366 5.52 -33.88 15.33
CA CYS A 366 4.76 -34.49 14.25
C CYS A 366 5.60 -34.59 12.98
N ILE A 367 5.39 -35.66 12.22
CA ILE A 367 6.04 -35.92 10.94
C ILE A 367 4.98 -36.37 9.94
N LEU A 368 5.08 -35.90 8.70
CA LEU A 368 4.35 -36.47 7.57
C LEU A 368 5.36 -36.95 6.51
N LEU A 369 5.42 -38.27 6.31
CA LEU A 369 6.26 -38.90 5.30
C LEU A 369 5.43 -39.12 4.03
N PRO A 370 5.73 -38.42 2.92
CA PRO A 370 4.99 -38.60 1.67
C PRO A 370 5.47 -39.82 0.89
N ASN A 371 4.58 -40.38 0.08
CA ASN A 371 4.85 -41.43 -0.90
C ASN A 371 5.42 -42.72 -0.28
N CYS A 372 4.89 -43.13 0.88
CA CYS A 372 5.25 -44.38 1.53
C CYS A 372 4.07 -44.97 2.31
N THR A 373 4.05 -46.28 2.44
CA THR A 373 3.13 -47.04 3.30
C THR A 373 3.69 -47.20 4.72
N ALA A 374 2.85 -47.53 5.70
CA ALA A 374 3.28 -47.84 7.06
C ALA A 374 4.27 -49.01 7.11
N LYS A 375 4.11 -50.00 6.21
CA LYS A 375 5.02 -51.14 6.12
C LYS A 375 6.41 -50.73 5.66
N GLU A 376 6.52 -49.82 4.70
CA GLU A 376 7.80 -49.29 4.20
C GLU A 376 8.46 -48.35 5.22
N ALA A 377 7.69 -47.54 5.92
CA ALA A 377 8.21 -46.62 6.93
C ALA A 377 8.68 -47.31 8.23
N LYS A 378 8.16 -48.51 8.52
CA LYS A 378 8.35 -49.21 9.80
C LYS A 378 9.81 -49.34 10.23
N GLU A 379 10.69 -49.84 9.37
CA GLU A 379 12.10 -50.09 9.74
C GLU A 379 12.84 -48.78 10.04
N SER A 380 12.60 -47.76 9.21
CA SER A 380 13.17 -46.42 9.40
C SER A 380 12.67 -45.77 10.70
N LEU A 381 11.40 -45.93 11.04
CA LEU A 381 10.84 -45.41 12.30
C LEU A 381 11.39 -46.15 13.53
N ILE A 382 11.56 -47.48 13.46
CA ILE A 382 12.21 -48.27 14.52
C ILE A 382 13.65 -47.81 14.73
N GLU A 383 14.40 -47.60 13.64
CA GLU A 383 15.78 -47.12 13.69
C GLU A 383 15.85 -45.71 14.29
N PHE A 384 14.93 -44.81 13.89
CA PHE A 384 14.84 -43.49 14.48
C PHE A 384 14.57 -43.55 15.98
N THR A 385 13.64 -44.38 16.45
CA THR A 385 13.36 -44.54 17.89
C THR A 385 14.60 -45.01 18.65
N LYS A 386 15.30 -46.03 18.14
CA LYS A 386 16.43 -46.68 18.83
C LYS A 386 17.73 -45.87 18.81
N THR A 387 17.92 -45.02 17.81
CA THR A 387 19.12 -44.18 17.73
C THR A 387 19.21 -43.30 18.98
N PRO A 388 20.32 -43.25 19.73
CA PRO A 388 20.41 -42.47 20.97
C PRO A 388 20.19 -40.97 20.74
N LYS A 389 19.34 -40.33 21.57
CA LYS A 389 19.13 -38.87 21.54
C LYS A 389 19.81 -38.30 22.77
N THR A 390 20.58 -37.24 22.59
CA THR A 390 21.42 -36.73 23.68
C THR A 390 21.35 -35.22 23.81
N PHE A 391 21.54 -34.73 25.04
CA PHE A 391 21.79 -33.32 25.33
C PHE A 391 22.97 -33.19 26.31
N SER A 392 23.61 -32.01 26.31
CA SER A 392 24.76 -31.71 27.18
C SER A 392 24.33 -30.88 28.39
N TYR A 393 24.73 -31.32 29.58
CA TYR A 393 24.59 -30.60 30.84
C TYR A 393 25.93 -30.63 31.60
N LYS A 394 26.47 -29.44 31.93
CA LYS A 394 27.77 -29.27 32.64
C LYS A 394 28.94 -30.09 32.04
N GLY A 395 28.98 -30.22 30.72
CA GLY A 395 30.05 -30.96 30.01
C GLY A 395 29.86 -32.47 29.95
N GLN A 396 28.78 -33.01 30.52
CA GLN A 396 28.40 -34.42 30.43
C GLN A 396 27.22 -34.62 29.47
N THR A 397 27.22 -35.75 28.78
CA THR A 397 26.18 -36.13 27.81
C THR A 397 25.14 -37.03 28.47
N TYR A 398 23.88 -36.64 28.39
CA TYR A 398 22.74 -37.40 28.90
C TYR A 398 21.88 -37.88 27.74
N SER A 399 21.43 -39.14 27.79
CA SER A 399 20.52 -39.71 26.81
C SER A 399 19.07 -39.57 27.24
N PHE A 400 18.16 -39.40 26.27
CA PHE A 400 16.73 -39.50 26.47
C PHE A 400 16.10 -40.38 25.40
N CYS A 401 14.93 -40.93 25.73
CA CYS A 401 14.15 -41.80 24.84
C CYS A 401 12.97 -41.02 24.24
N ILE A 402 12.45 -41.56 23.16
CA ILE A 402 11.22 -41.06 22.53
C ILE A 402 10.26 -42.20 22.32
N SER A 403 8.97 -41.91 22.41
CA SER A 403 7.90 -42.82 22.01
C SER A 403 7.23 -42.26 20.75
N LEU A 404 6.90 -43.10 19.78
CA LEU A 404 6.22 -42.66 18.56
C LEU A 404 5.08 -43.59 18.13
N GLY A 405 3.97 -43.00 17.69
CA GLY A 405 2.86 -43.69 17.05
C GLY A 405 2.72 -43.21 15.61
N TYR A 406 2.35 -44.11 14.69
CA TYR A 406 2.17 -43.74 13.29
C TYR A 406 0.96 -44.41 12.66
N ALA A 407 0.37 -43.72 11.67
CA ALA A 407 -0.78 -44.18 10.92
C ALA A 407 -0.61 -43.87 9.43
N GLU A 408 -1.27 -44.65 8.59
CA GLU A 408 -1.19 -44.56 7.13
C GLU A 408 -2.45 -43.93 6.54
N TYR A 409 -2.26 -42.97 5.63
CA TYR A 409 -3.29 -42.50 4.72
C TYR A 409 -3.08 -43.16 3.35
N PRO A 410 -4.16 -43.55 2.64
CA PRO A 410 -5.56 -43.47 3.03
C PRO A 410 -6.08 -44.68 3.82
N ASN A 411 -5.21 -45.63 4.22
CA ASN A 411 -5.64 -46.91 4.81
C ASN A 411 -6.37 -46.76 6.16
N ASP A 412 -5.83 -45.95 7.07
CA ASP A 412 -6.32 -45.80 8.44
C ASP A 412 -7.22 -44.56 8.60
N ALA A 413 -7.27 -43.69 7.57
CA ALA A 413 -7.97 -42.41 7.63
C ALA A 413 -8.34 -41.85 6.25
N ILE A 414 -9.46 -41.11 6.18
CA ILE A 414 -9.92 -40.42 4.95
C ILE A 414 -9.55 -38.94 4.89
N GLU A 415 -9.09 -38.35 6.00
CA GLU A 415 -8.69 -36.95 6.11
C GLU A 415 -7.56 -36.76 7.13
N ARG A 416 -6.83 -35.64 7.02
CA ARG A 416 -5.68 -35.31 7.90
C ARG A 416 -6.05 -35.40 9.38
N SER A 417 -7.21 -34.87 9.77
CA SER A 417 -7.62 -34.82 11.18
C SER A 417 -7.75 -36.22 11.79
N GLN A 418 -8.31 -37.16 11.04
CA GLN A 418 -8.43 -38.55 11.44
C GLN A 418 -7.07 -39.25 11.45
N LEU A 419 -6.23 -39.01 10.44
CA LEU A 419 -4.89 -39.57 10.35
C LEU A 419 -4.05 -39.23 11.59
N MET A 420 -4.07 -37.97 12.02
CA MET A 420 -3.37 -37.53 13.22
C MET A 420 -3.94 -38.18 14.50
N ARG A 421 -5.27 -38.38 14.60
CA ARG A 421 -5.88 -39.09 15.74
C ARG A 421 -5.46 -40.56 15.81
N CYS A 422 -5.34 -41.23 14.66
CA CYS A 422 -4.85 -42.62 14.61
C CYS A 422 -3.40 -42.71 15.08
N ALA A 423 -2.53 -41.80 14.62
CA ALA A 423 -1.14 -41.72 15.08
C ALA A 423 -1.03 -41.42 16.59
N ASP A 424 -1.91 -40.57 17.13
CA ASP A 424 -1.96 -40.23 18.57
C ASP A 424 -2.39 -41.43 19.41
N THR A 425 -3.39 -42.17 18.94
CA THR A 425 -3.86 -43.40 19.57
C THR A 425 -2.74 -44.45 19.61
N ALA A 426 -1.99 -44.59 18.52
CA ALA A 426 -0.83 -45.48 18.48
C ALA A 426 0.28 -45.03 19.45
N LEU A 427 0.55 -43.73 19.55
CA LEU A 427 1.55 -43.17 20.46
C LEU A 427 1.18 -43.47 21.92
N TYR A 428 -0.11 -43.35 22.25
CA TYR A 428 -0.62 -43.68 23.57
C TYR A 428 -0.37 -45.15 23.95
N GLU A 429 -0.62 -46.08 23.02
CA GLU A 429 -0.35 -47.50 23.25
C GLU A 429 1.13 -47.78 23.54
N VAL A 430 2.06 -47.11 22.84
CA VAL A 430 3.50 -47.20 23.17
C VAL A 430 3.77 -46.76 24.60
N LYS A 431 3.14 -45.66 25.04
CA LYS A 431 3.33 -45.13 26.39
C LYS A 431 2.78 -46.05 27.48
N LEU A 432 1.70 -46.78 27.20
CA LEU A 432 1.17 -47.81 28.11
C LEU A 432 2.09 -49.04 28.20
N HIS A 433 2.76 -49.40 27.12
CA HIS A 433 3.60 -50.60 27.03
C HIS A 433 5.08 -50.35 27.39
N GLY A 434 5.35 -49.36 28.25
CA GLY A 434 6.69 -49.13 28.81
C GLY A 434 7.55 -48.07 28.10
N LYS A 435 6.98 -47.30 27.17
CA LYS A 435 7.66 -46.19 26.44
C LYS A 435 8.85 -46.67 25.58
N ASN A 436 9.66 -45.74 25.05
CA ASN A 436 10.85 -46.00 24.23
C ASN A 436 10.60 -46.97 23.06
N GLY A 437 9.49 -46.75 22.35
CA GLY A 437 9.01 -47.67 21.32
C GLY A 437 8.36 -46.98 20.14
N CYS A 438 7.99 -47.78 19.15
CA CYS A 438 7.18 -47.34 18.04
C CYS A 438 6.12 -48.37 17.69
N ILE A 439 4.90 -47.92 17.39
CA ILE A 439 3.82 -48.80 16.94
C ILE A 439 3.02 -48.18 15.80
N ALA A 440 2.62 -49.02 14.84
CA ALA A 440 1.62 -48.63 13.84
C ALA A 440 0.23 -48.65 14.50
N TYR A 441 -0.66 -47.78 14.06
CA TYR A 441 -2.05 -47.83 14.42
C TYR A 441 -2.66 -49.19 14.01
N GLN A 442 -3.50 -49.73 14.88
CA GLN A 442 -4.28 -50.94 14.62
C GLN A 442 -5.74 -50.69 15.03
N GLU A 443 -6.65 -51.21 14.23
CA GLU A 443 -8.09 -51.14 14.51
C GLU A 443 -8.40 -51.93 15.79
N GLY A 444 -9.01 -51.26 16.78
CA GLY A 444 -9.29 -51.83 18.10
C GLY A 444 -8.56 -51.16 19.27
N PHE A 445 -7.57 -50.29 19.01
CA PHE A 445 -7.01 -49.44 20.06
C PHE A 445 -8.10 -48.50 20.61
N GLN A 446 -8.26 -48.45 21.94
CA GLN A 446 -9.25 -47.57 22.56
C GLN A 446 -8.73 -46.14 22.57
N SER A 447 -9.38 -45.25 21.82
CA SER A 447 -9.18 -43.81 21.92
C SER A 447 -9.66 -43.34 23.30
N GLY A 448 -8.76 -43.35 24.28
CA GLY A 448 -9.04 -42.86 25.63
C GLY A 448 -9.32 -41.36 25.63
N VAL A 449 -10.58 -40.97 25.47
CA VAL A 449 -11.05 -39.64 25.90
C VAL A 449 -10.81 -39.58 27.41
N ARG A 450 -9.78 -38.83 27.81
CA ARG A 450 -9.29 -38.76 29.19
C ARG A 450 -10.40 -38.38 30.18
N LYS A 451 -10.46 -39.10 31.30
CA LYS A 451 -10.55 -38.48 32.63
C LYS A 451 -9.16 -38.54 33.24
N GLN A 452 -8.38 -37.48 33.05
CA GLN A 452 -7.12 -37.31 33.75
C GLN A 452 -7.49 -37.03 35.21
N LEU A 453 -7.37 -38.02 36.09
CA LEU A 453 -7.41 -37.76 37.53
C LEU A 453 -6.14 -36.98 37.85
N GLY A 454 -6.21 -35.66 37.70
CA GLY A 454 -5.13 -34.70 37.87
C GLY A 454 -4.74 -34.47 39.32
N PHE A 455 -4.80 -35.52 40.14
CA PHE A 455 -4.34 -35.45 41.52
C PHE A 455 -2.81 -35.49 41.52
N VAL A 456 -2.21 -34.40 41.95
CA VAL A 456 -0.77 -34.32 42.21
C VAL A 456 -0.46 -35.22 43.41
N LEU A 457 0.74 -35.81 43.49
CA LEU A 457 1.13 -36.67 44.62
C LEU A 457 0.85 -36.02 45.99
N ASN A 458 1.13 -34.71 46.12
CA ASN A 458 0.79 -33.94 47.31
C ASN A 458 -0.71 -33.91 47.63
N ASP A 459 -1.55 -33.80 46.60
CA ASP A 459 -3.01 -33.75 46.76
C ASP A 459 -3.55 -35.10 47.27
N ILE A 460 -2.96 -36.21 46.83
CA ILE A 460 -3.29 -37.54 47.35
C ILE A 460 -2.77 -37.71 48.77
N SER A 461 -1.53 -37.28 49.06
CA SER A 461 -0.92 -37.49 50.38
C SER A 461 -1.51 -36.62 51.48
N GLU A 462 -1.86 -35.36 51.18
CA GLU A 462 -2.43 -34.41 52.17
C GLU A 462 -3.93 -34.64 52.43
N ASN A 463 -4.62 -35.38 51.57
CA ASN A 463 -6.05 -35.67 51.71
C ASN A 463 -6.34 -37.16 51.89
N LEU A 464 -5.32 -37.98 52.20
CA LEU A 464 -5.49 -39.39 52.48
C LEU A 464 -6.20 -39.53 53.85
N PRO A 465 -7.39 -40.16 53.93
CA PRO A 465 -8.08 -40.37 55.21
C PRO A 465 -7.36 -41.46 56.02
N GLY A 466 -6.27 -41.09 56.70
CA GLY A 466 -5.48 -41.96 57.55
C GLY A 466 -4.07 -41.42 57.79
N ALA A 467 -3.55 -41.64 59.01
CA ALA A 467 -2.19 -41.26 59.35
C ALA A 467 -1.20 -42.17 58.61
N PHE A 468 -0.31 -41.61 57.82
CA PHE A 468 0.57 -42.34 56.91
C PHE A 468 2.02 -41.86 57.03
N MET A 469 2.97 -42.80 57.04
CA MET A 469 4.40 -42.53 57.17
C MET A 469 5.22 -43.47 56.27
N ILE A 470 6.39 -42.99 55.84
CA ILE A 470 7.39 -43.79 55.15
C ILE A 470 8.72 -43.68 55.88
N TYR A 471 9.34 -44.81 56.19
CA TYR A 471 10.67 -44.87 56.81
C TYR A 471 11.51 -46.00 56.23
N ARG A 472 12.83 -45.96 56.43
CA ARG A 472 13.77 -46.97 55.92
C ARG A 472 13.52 -48.33 56.58
N ALA A 473 13.45 -49.38 55.77
CA ALA A 473 13.35 -50.76 56.26
C ALA A 473 14.74 -51.36 56.48
N ASP A 474 15.43 -50.91 57.53
CA ASP A 474 16.74 -51.42 57.94
C ASP A 474 16.82 -51.61 59.46
N LYS A 475 17.54 -52.65 59.91
CA LYS A 475 17.65 -53.00 61.34
C LYS A 475 18.51 -52.01 62.12
N GLU A 476 19.45 -51.33 61.48
CA GLU A 476 20.37 -50.41 62.15
C GLU A 476 20.00 -48.93 61.87
N ASP A 477 19.29 -48.66 60.78
CA ASP A 477 18.87 -47.30 60.37
C ASP A 477 17.39 -47.24 59.94
N ASP A 478 16.53 -46.76 60.82
CA ASP A 478 15.09 -46.62 60.59
C ASP A 478 14.68 -45.16 60.29
N GLU A 479 15.48 -44.48 59.46
CA GLU A 479 15.26 -43.06 59.11
C GLU A 479 13.86 -42.83 58.54
N ILE A 480 13.10 -41.91 59.15
CA ILE A 480 11.80 -41.44 58.68
C ILE A 480 12.01 -40.50 57.50
N PHE A 481 11.40 -40.81 56.35
CA PHE A 481 11.47 -39.99 55.14
C PHE A 481 10.29 -39.06 54.99
N TYR A 482 9.10 -39.49 55.40
CA TYR A 482 7.87 -38.76 55.15
C TYR A 482 6.80 -39.12 56.17
N ALA A 483 5.96 -38.15 56.52
CA ALA A 483 4.70 -38.34 57.24
C ALA A 483 3.67 -37.36 56.68
N ASN A 484 2.42 -37.80 56.50
CA ASN A 484 1.33 -36.92 56.10
C ASN A 484 0.78 -36.12 57.28
N LYS A 485 -0.12 -35.18 56.97
CA LYS A 485 -0.71 -34.28 57.97
C LYS A 485 -1.47 -35.04 59.05
N GLU A 486 -2.22 -36.07 58.67
CA GLU A 486 -2.99 -36.92 59.58
C GLU A 486 -2.10 -37.61 60.61
N PHE A 487 -0.89 -38.05 60.22
CA PHE A 487 0.07 -38.61 61.17
C PHE A 487 0.64 -37.53 62.10
N LEU A 488 0.97 -36.35 61.56
CA LEU A 488 1.47 -35.23 62.36
C LEU A 488 0.44 -34.82 63.43
N ASP A 489 -0.84 -34.74 63.07
CA ASP A 489 -1.94 -34.43 63.99
C ASP A 489 -2.10 -35.53 65.06
N LEU A 490 -2.03 -36.81 64.67
CA LEU A 490 -2.08 -37.96 65.58
C LEU A 490 -0.94 -37.90 66.61
N ALA A 491 0.29 -37.71 66.15
CA ALA A 491 1.48 -37.65 66.99
C ALA A 491 1.67 -36.28 67.70
N GLY A 492 0.86 -35.28 67.35
CA GLY A 492 0.87 -33.94 67.95
C GLY A 492 2.01 -33.03 67.50
N TYR A 493 2.56 -33.23 66.30
CA TYR A 493 3.63 -32.41 65.73
C TYR A 493 3.09 -31.34 64.77
N GLU A 494 3.61 -30.11 64.83
CA GLU A 494 3.15 -29.00 63.97
C GLU A 494 3.52 -29.17 62.49
N ASN A 495 4.66 -29.80 62.20
CA ASN A 495 5.17 -30.02 60.86
C ASN A 495 6.21 -31.16 60.84
N LEU A 496 6.60 -31.58 59.64
CA LEU A 496 7.57 -32.64 59.41
C LEU A 496 8.96 -32.34 60.01
N ASP A 497 9.40 -31.07 60.01
CA ASP A 497 10.68 -30.67 60.60
C ASP A 497 10.67 -30.82 62.13
N ALA A 498 9.55 -30.49 62.78
CA ALA A 498 9.34 -30.69 64.21
C ALA A 498 9.35 -32.18 64.56
N LEU A 499 8.69 -33.01 63.74
CA LEU A 499 8.72 -34.48 63.87
C LEU A 499 10.15 -35.01 63.77
N PHE A 500 10.89 -34.63 62.73
CA PHE A 500 12.28 -35.07 62.52
C PHE A 500 13.20 -34.64 63.66
N LYS A 501 13.04 -33.42 64.18
CA LYS A 501 13.83 -32.95 65.31
C LYS A 501 13.48 -33.69 66.61
N GLY A 502 12.18 -33.91 66.88
CA GLY A 502 11.71 -34.58 68.09
C GLY A 502 12.08 -36.06 68.14
N THR A 503 11.99 -36.74 67.00
CA THR A 503 12.28 -38.18 66.87
C THR A 503 13.74 -38.46 66.51
N LYS A 504 14.56 -37.43 66.29
CA LYS A 504 15.89 -37.56 65.68
C LYS A 504 15.86 -38.37 64.37
N LYS A 505 14.74 -38.25 63.64
CA LYS A 505 14.39 -38.98 62.42
C LYS A 505 14.31 -40.51 62.55
N SER A 506 14.27 -41.08 63.75
CA SER A 506 14.20 -42.54 63.91
C SER A 506 12.81 -42.95 64.36
N PHE A 507 12.21 -43.93 63.66
CA PHE A 507 10.90 -44.49 63.98
C PHE A 507 10.84 -45.04 65.42
N ARG A 508 11.92 -45.65 65.92
CA ARG A 508 12.03 -46.17 67.29
C ARG A 508 11.70 -45.15 68.36
N ASN A 509 12.05 -43.88 68.12
CA ASN A 509 11.81 -42.80 69.06
C ASN A 509 10.31 -42.40 69.14
N LEU A 510 9.46 -42.97 68.28
CA LEU A 510 8.01 -42.86 68.36
C LEU A 510 7.37 -43.96 69.22
N ILE A 511 8.12 -45.00 69.61
CA ILE A 511 7.62 -46.11 70.43
C ILE A 511 7.97 -45.85 71.90
N CYS A 512 7.05 -46.17 72.81
CA CYS A 512 7.31 -46.18 74.25
C CYS A 512 8.58 -46.99 74.61
N GLU A 513 9.45 -46.42 75.45
CA GLU A 513 10.79 -46.96 75.75
C GLU A 513 10.75 -48.41 76.26
N ASP A 514 9.73 -48.77 77.03
CA ASP A 514 9.52 -50.12 77.56
C ASP A 514 9.06 -51.13 76.49
N GLN A 515 8.56 -50.65 75.34
CA GLN A 515 7.99 -51.47 74.26
C GLN A 515 8.88 -51.57 73.02
N GLN A 516 9.88 -50.69 72.86
CA GLN A 516 10.74 -50.61 71.67
C GLN A 516 11.30 -51.96 71.21
N LYS A 517 11.98 -52.69 72.11
CA LYS A 517 12.58 -54.00 71.78
C LYS A 517 11.56 -55.04 71.35
N ALA A 518 10.39 -55.06 72.01
CA ALA A 518 9.34 -56.03 71.72
C ALA A 518 8.69 -55.74 70.35
N VAL A 519 8.47 -54.46 70.05
CA VAL A 519 7.92 -54.01 68.77
C VAL A 519 8.87 -54.33 67.62
N GLU A 520 10.14 -53.95 67.71
CA GLU A 520 11.12 -54.21 66.65
C GLU A 520 11.26 -55.70 66.36
N THR A 521 11.32 -56.53 67.41
CA THR A 521 11.40 -57.98 67.26
C THR A 521 10.15 -58.53 66.55
N SER A 522 8.97 -57.99 66.84
CA SER A 522 7.72 -58.39 66.19
C SER A 522 7.70 -58.06 64.69
N ILE A 523 8.05 -56.82 64.32
CA ILE A 523 8.12 -56.38 62.91
C ILE A 523 9.05 -57.32 62.13
N TRP A 524 10.30 -57.47 62.60
CA TRP A 524 11.30 -58.24 61.85
C TRP A 524 11.01 -59.73 61.80
N ASN A 525 10.40 -60.33 62.84
CA ASN A 525 9.97 -61.74 62.77
C ASN A 525 8.88 -61.95 61.72
N GLN A 526 7.92 -61.02 61.62
CA GLN A 526 6.86 -61.10 60.60
C GLN A 526 7.45 -61.00 59.19
N ILE A 527 8.36 -60.06 58.97
CA ILE A 527 9.02 -59.87 57.67
C ILE A 527 9.92 -61.06 57.29
N GLU A 528 10.74 -61.56 58.21
CA GLU A 528 11.65 -62.69 57.97
C GLU A 528 10.92 -64.02 57.75
N SER A 529 9.66 -64.12 58.20
CA SER A 529 8.78 -65.26 57.90
C SER A 529 8.22 -65.27 56.47
N GLY A 530 8.54 -64.24 55.67
CA GLY A 530 8.16 -64.12 54.26
C GLY A 530 6.93 -63.24 54.00
N ASN A 531 6.36 -62.61 55.03
CA ASN A 531 5.29 -61.62 54.85
C ASN A 531 5.87 -60.26 54.44
N MET A 532 5.22 -59.60 53.47
CA MET A 532 5.57 -58.22 53.08
C MET A 532 4.82 -57.16 53.89
N ASP A 533 3.78 -57.57 54.61
CA ASP A 533 2.95 -56.71 55.46
C ASP A 533 3.21 -57.06 56.93
N ASP A 534 3.29 -56.06 57.79
CA ASP A 534 3.42 -56.21 59.24
C ASP A 534 2.28 -55.52 59.97
N TYR A 535 1.86 -56.14 61.08
CA TYR A 535 0.79 -55.63 61.93
C TYR A 535 1.28 -55.61 63.37
N ILE A 536 1.33 -54.42 63.97
CA ILE A 536 1.77 -54.26 65.36
C ILE A 536 0.85 -53.30 66.12
N HIS A 537 0.74 -53.52 67.42
CA HIS A 537 0.02 -52.65 68.32
C HIS A 537 0.96 -52.17 69.44
N TYR A 538 1.06 -50.86 69.63
CA TYR A 538 1.95 -50.28 70.65
C TYR A 538 1.49 -48.88 71.08
N GLN A 539 2.15 -48.37 72.12
CA GLN A 539 1.95 -47.01 72.62
C GLN A 539 2.85 -46.03 71.86
N LEU A 540 2.26 -45.24 70.96
CA LEU A 540 2.94 -44.18 70.22
C LEU A 540 3.17 -42.98 71.14
N ARG A 541 4.41 -42.50 71.19
CA ARG A 541 4.83 -41.31 71.92
C ARG A 541 4.49 -40.05 71.13
N ARG A 542 3.74 -39.13 71.75
CA ARG A 542 3.40 -37.81 71.18
C ARG A 542 4.46 -36.76 71.51
N GLN A 543 4.42 -35.62 70.81
CA GLN A 543 5.36 -34.51 71.03
C GLN A 543 5.35 -33.98 72.48
N ASP A 544 4.18 -33.96 73.13
CA ASP A 544 4.00 -33.50 74.52
C ASP A 544 4.46 -34.51 75.58
N GLY A 545 4.95 -35.68 75.16
CA GLY A 545 5.40 -36.75 76.03
C GLY A 545 4.29 -37.70 76.51
N THR A 546 3.04 -37.49 76.10
CA THR A 546 1.94 -38.43 76.33
C THR A 546 2.01 -39.62 75.36
N TYR A 547 1.26 -40.68 75.67
CA TYR A 547 1.19 -41.89 74.85
C TYR A 547 -0.22 -42.15 74.36
N ILE A 548 -0.34 -42.57 73.10
CA ILE A 548 -1.61 -43.02 72.52
C ILE A 548 -1.47 -44.44 71.95
N PRO A 549 -2.47 -45.31 72.17
CA PRO A 549 -2.46 -46.65 71.62
C PRO A 549 -2.74 -46.60 70.11
N VAL A 550 -1.84 -47.12 69.29
CA VAL A 550 -2.01 -47.16 67.83
C VAL A 550 -1.92 -48.58 67.29
N LEU A 551 -2.66 -48.85 66.23
CA LEU A 551 -2.40 -49.96 65.32
C LEU A 551 -1.55 -49.42 64.17
N ASP A 552 -0.43 -50.07 63.96
CA ASP A 552 0.50 -49.81 62.87
C ASP A 552 0.38 -50.99 61.90
N GLN A 553 0.08 -50.65 60.65
CA GLN A 553 0.05 -51.58 59.53
C GLN A 553 1.08 -51.12 58.50
N GLY A 554 2.20 -51.82 58.45
CA GLY A 554 3.29 -51.57 57.53
C GLY A 554 3.31 -52.51 56.33
N ARG A 555 3.95 -52.05 55.25
CA ARG A 555 4.28 -52.84 54.06
C ARG A 555 5.68 -52.48 53.58
N ILE A 556 6.49 -53.47 53.24
CA ILE A 556 7.79 -53.25 52.61
C ILE A 556 7.63 -53.06 51.10
N VAL A 557 8.28 -52.02 50.57
CA VAL A 557 8.34 -51.70 49.14
C VAL A 557 9.79 -51.47 48.72
N GLU A 558 10.19 -52.02 47.57
CA GLU A 558 11.49 -51.76 46.95
C GLU A 558 11.44 -50.44 46.16
N SER A 559 12.29 -49.48 46.54
CA SER A 559 12.45 -48.20 45.85
C SER A 559 13.81 -48.12 45.15
N GLU A 560 13.82 -47.82 43.85
CA GLU A 560 15.06 -47.61 43.08
C GLU A 560 15.97 -46.51 43.66
N ARG A 561 15.39 -45.54 44.38
CA ARG A 561 16.10 -44.37 44.92
C ARG A 561 16.49 -44.51 46.39
N PHE A 562 15.67 -45.19 47.20
CA PHE A 562 15.83 -45.22 48.66
C PHE A 562 16.07 -46.62 49.23
N GLY A 563 16.10 -47.66 48.39
CA GLY A 563 16.18 -49.06 48.80
C GLY A 563 14.87 -49.57 49.38
N ARG A 564 14.94 -50.53 50.31
CA ARG A 564 13.77 -51.06 51.01
C ARG A 564 13.21 -50.04 52.00
N VAL A 565 11.92 -49.78 51.93
CA VAL A 565 11.21 -48.82 52.80
C VAL A 565 9.89 -49.41 53.29
N PHE A 566 9.49 -49.01 54.50
CA PHE A 566 8.17 -49.30 55.05
C PHE A 566 7.19 -48.19 54.65
N TYR A 567 6.05 -48.58 54.11
CA TYR A 567 4.86 -47.76 53.92
C TYR A 567 3.88 -48.11 55.04
N VAL A 568 3.63 -47.17 55.95
CA VAL A 568 2.93 -47.48 57.19
C VAL A 568 1.69 -46.62 57.37
N LEU A 569 0.58 -47.28 57.67
CA LEU A 569 -0.67 -46.64 58.09
C LEU A 569 -0.84 -46.79 59.60
N PHE A 570 -1.13 -45.69 60.27
CA PHE A 570 -1.42 -45.62 61.69
C PHE A 570 -2.89 -45.36 61.92
N MET A 571 -3.47 -46.08 62.87
CA MET A 571 -4.84 -45.88 63.31
C MET A 571 -4.87 -45.81 64.83
N ASP A 572 -5.60 -44.84 65.37
CA ASP A 572 -5.90 -44.82 66.81
C ASP A 572 -6.68 -46.08 67.17
N TRP A 573 -6.10 -46.88 68.06
CA TRP A 573 -6.64 -48.18 68.44
C TRP A 573 -7.97 -48.06 69.20
N GLN A 574 -8.10 -47.04 70.05
CA GLN A 574 -9.34 -46.81 70.79
C GLN A 574 -10.44 -46.32 69.86
N ALA A 575 -10.12 -45.43 68.91
CA ALA A 575 -11.07 -44.98 67.90
C ALA A 575 -11.50 -46.12 66.96
N MET A 576 -10.59 -47.03 66.61
CA MET A 576 -10.91 -48.22 65.84
C MET A 576 -11.89 -49.14 66.60
N GLN A 577 -11.66 -49.36 67.89
CA GLN A 577 -12.57 -50.16 68.70
C GLN A 577 -13.94 -49.49 68.89
N SER A 578 -14.01 -48.16 69.04
CA SER A 578 -15.30 -47.47 69.23
C SER A 578 -16.14 -47.38 67.95
N HIS A 579 -15.51 -47.21 66.78
CA HIS A 579 -16.20 -47.02 65.51
C HIS A 579 -16.34 -48.28 64.65
N TYR A 580 -15.53 -49.31 64.87
CA TYR A 580 -15.51 -50.55 64.06
C TYR A 580 -15.70 -51.83 64.88
N SER A 581 -16.09 -51.75 66.16
CA SER A 581 -16.27 -52.91 67.06
C SER A 581 -17.24 -53.99 66.56
N GLU A 582 -18.22 -53.67 65.71
CA GLU A 582 -19.12 -54.68 65.13
C GLU A 582 -18.47 -55.53 64.01
N LYS A 583 -17.33 -55.10 63.44
CA LYS A 583 -16.61 -55.84 62.37
C LYS A 583 -15.44 -56.70 62.86
N PHE A 584 -14.96 -56.50 64.09
CA PHE A 584 -13.76 -57.17 64.62
C PHE A 584 -14.03 -58.10 65.80
N ASN A 585 -15.26 -58.64 65.91
CA ASN A 585 -15.56 -59.66 66.91
C ASN A 585 -15.53 -61.06 66.27
N VAL A 586 -14.75 -61.95 66.91
CA VAL A 586 -14.55 -63.39 66.69
C VAL A 586 -13.31 -63.79 65.86
N LYS A 587 -12.23 -64.07 66.60
CA LYS A 587 -11.13 -65.03 66.35
C LYS A 587 -10.29 -64.85 65.09
N ASP A 588 -9.16 -64.16 65.22
CA ASP A 588 -7.81 -64.72 65.03
C ASP A 588 -6.75 -63.62 65.22
N VAL A 589 -6.24 -63.53 66.47
CA VAL A 589 -4.87 -63.12 66.84
C VAL A 589 -4.37 -64.16 67.82
#